data_AF-A0A2K8SPC4-F1
#
_entry.id   AF-A0A2K8SPC4-F1
#
_cell.length_a   1.000
_cell.length_b   1.000
_cell.length_c   1.000
_cell.angle_alpha   90.00
_cell.angle_beta   90.00
_cell.angle_gamma   90.00
#
_symmetry.space_group_name_H-M   'P 1'
#
loop_
_entity.id
_entity.type
_entity.pdbx_description
1 polymer ?
#
loop_
_entity_poly.entity_id
_entity_poly.type
_entity_poly.pdbx_seq_one_letter_code
_entity_poly.pdbx_strand_id
1 'polypeptide(L)'
;MLHLLLTYLGIIVYLAFAWALFSQWLFFLMSDEDMSREQRYLSGIILVLITILWPIIVPFAYLELLKFHRKYNKEIDLLRD
;
A
#
# COMPACT_ATOMS: atom_id res chain seq x y z
N MET A 1 -29.96 11.60 12.41
CA MET A 1 -29.94 10.42 11.51
C MET A 1 -28.92 10.54 10.39
N LEU A 2 -28.81 11.66 9.67
CA LEU A 2 -27.83 11.85 8.58
C LEU A 2 -26.37 11.61 9.00
N HIS A 3 -25.95 12.14 10.15
CA HIS A 3 -24.58 11.95 10.65
C HIS A 3 -24.24 10.48 10.90
N LEU A 4 -25.17 9.69 11.45
CA LEU A 4 -24.96 8.26 11.66
C LEU A 4 -24.79 7.53 10.31
N LEU A 5 -25.63 7.86 9.33
CA LEU A 5 -25.58 7.26 7.99
C LEU A 5 -24.23 7.55 7.31
N LEU A 6 -23.75 8.79 7.39
CA LEU A 6 -22.43 9.18 6.87
C LEU A 6 -21.29 8.45 7.58
N THR A 7 -21.35 8.30 8.91
CA THR A 7 -20.34 7.56 9.67
C THR A 7 -20.32 6.09 9.26
N TYR A 8 -21.46 5.42 9.16
CA TYR A 8 -21.52 4.02 8.73
C TYR A 8 -21.02 3.82 7.30
N LEU A 9 -21.39 4.71 6.37
CA LEU A 9 -20.88 4.68 5.01
C LEU A 9 -19.35 4.85 4.99
N GLY A 10 -18.81 5.79 5.76
CA GLY A 10 -17.37 5.98 5.89
C GLY A 10 -16.64 4.74 6.42
N ILE A 11 -17.20 4.07 7.42
CA ILE A 11 -16.66 2.81 7.96
C ILE A 11 -16.68 1.70 6.90
N ILE A 12 -17.79 1.55 6.17
CA ILE A 12 -17.90 0.53 5.11
C ILE A 12 -16.86 0.78 4.01
N VAL A 13 -16.73 2.03 3.56
CA VAL A 13 -15.71 2.40 2.56
C VAL A 13 -14.31 2.10 3.09
N TYR A 14 -14.01 2.53 4.31
CA TYR A 14 -12.71 2.28 4.93
C TYR A 14 -12.37 0.78 4.98
N LEU A 15 -13.32 -0.05 5.42
CA LEU A 15 -13.14 -1.50 5.49
C LEU A 15 -13.01 -2.15 4.11
N ALA A 16 -13.77 -1.69 3.11
CA ALA A 16 -13.69 -2.20 1.75
C ALA A 16 -12.31 -1.95 1.13
N PHE A 17 -11.77 -0.73 1.28
CA PHE A 17 -10.41 -0.41 0.82
C PHE A 17 -9.35 -1.18 1.59
N ALA A 18 -9.47 -1.25 2.91
CA ALA A 18 -8.54 -2.03 3.74
C ALA A 18 -8.49 -3.49 3.31
N TRP A 19 -9.66 -4.12 3.07
CA TRP A 19 -9.76 -5.49 2.59
C TRP A 19 -9.11 -5.69 1.21
N ALA A 20 -9.40 -4.79 0.27
CA ALA A 20 -8.85 -4.87 -1.08
C ALA A 20 -7.31 -4.75 -1.07
N LEU A 21 -6.77 -3.78 -0.34
CA LEU A 21 -5.33 -3.56 -0.20
C LEU A 21 -4.65 -4.73 0.53
N PHE A 22 -5.24 -5.19 1.64
CA PHE A 22 -4.74 -6.33 2.38
C PHE A 22 -4.66 -7.58 1.51
N SER A 23 -5.70 -7.86 0.72
CA SER A 23 -5.73 -9.02 -0.18
C SER A 23 -4.61 -8.97 -1.21
N GLN A 24 -4.37 -7.80 -1.81
CA GLN A 24 -3.30 -7.61 -2.79
C GLN A 24 -1.92 -7.79 -2.15
N TRP A 25 -1.65 -7.11 -1.03
CA TRP A 25 -0.37 -7.22 -0.35
C TRP A 25 -0.12 -8.62 0.24
N LEU A 26 -1.17 -9.29 0.73
CA LEU A 26 -1.09 -10.68 1.18
C LEU A 26 -0.75 -11.60 0.00
N PHE A 27 -1.35 -11.39 -1.17
CA PHE A 27 -1.00 -12.14 -2.38
C PHE A 27 0.49 -11.96 -2.75
N PHE A 28 1.01 -10.73 -2.73
CA PHE A 28 2.44 -10.48 -2.94
C PHE A 28 3.30 -11.19 -1.89
N LEU A 29 2.92 -11.11 -0.61
CA LEU A 29 3.64 -11.76 0.48
C LEU A 29 3.68 -13.30 0.33
N MET A 30 2.62 -13.89 -0.22
CA MET A 30 2.55 -15.34 -0.44
C MET A 30 3.27 -15.80 -1.70
N SER A 31 3.42 -14.92 -2.69
CA SER A 31 4.06 -15.22 -3.98
C SER A 31 5.59 -15.16 -3.92
N ASP A 32 6.16 -14.64 -2.82
CA ASP A 32 7.60 -14.61 -2.59
C ASP A 32 8.08 -15.96 -2.02
N GLU A 33 8.60 -16.82 -2.90
CA GLU A 33 9.07 -18.17 -2.56
C GLU A 33 10.46 -18.18 -1.90
N ASP A 34 11.25 -17.11 -2.08
CA ASP A 34 12.64 -17.03 -1.59
C ASP A 34 12.74 -16.50 -0.15
N MET A 35 11.63 -16.13 0.46
CA MET A 35 11.62 -15.46 1.75
C MET A 35 11.74 -16.44 2.93
N SER A 36 12.69 -16.18 3.84
CA SER A 36 12.88 -16.99 5.05
C SER A 36 11.67 -16.90 6.01
N ARG A 37 11.52 -17.88 6.90
CA ARG A 37 10.39 -17.92 7.86
C ARG A 37 10.32 -16.68 8.76
N GLU A 38 11.47 -16.16 9.19
CA GLU A 38 11.54 -14.97 10.04
C GLU A 38 11.12 -13.71 9.28
N GLN A 39 11.62 -13.55 8.06
CA GLN A 39 11.21 -12.44 7.19
C GLN A 39 9.72 -12.50 6.87
N ARG A 40 9.16 -13.70 6.65
CA ARG A 40 7.72 -13.88 6.42
C ARG A 40 6.86 -13.46 7.60
N TYR A 41 7.31 -13.76 8.81
CA TYR A 41 6.62 -13.33 10.02
C TYR A 41 6.65 -11.80 10.18
N LEU A 42 7.82 -11.18 10.02
CA LEU A 42 7.98 -9.73 10.09
C LEU A 42 7.17 -9.01 9.01
N SER A 43 7.22 -9.48 7.77
CA SER A 43 6.44 -8.94 6.66
C SER A 43 4.93 -9.11 6.88
N GLY A 44 4.49 -10.19 7.54
CA GLY A 44 3.10 -10.34 7.97
C GLY A 44 2.66 -9.31 9.01
N ILE A 45 3.52 -8.97 9.98
CA ILE A 45 3.24 -7.89 10.95
C ILE A 45 3.15 -6.54 10.22
N ILE A 46 4.11 -6.27 9.34
CA ILE A 46 4.15 -5.04 8.54
C ILE A 46 2.90 -4.93 7.66
N LEU A 47 2.46 -6.01 7.02
CA LEU A 47 1.24 -6.07 6.23
C LEU A 47 0.00 -5.59 7.03
N VAL A 48 -0.15 -6.06 8.27
CA VAL A 48 -1.26 -5.65 9.14
C VAL A 48 -1.15 -4.17 9.50
N LEU A 49 0.05 -3.70 9.86
CA LEU A 49 0.28 -2.28 10.17
C LEU A 49 -0.02 -1.37 8.97
N ILE A 50 0.45 -1.76 7.77
CA ILE A 50 0.21 -1.01 6.54
C ILE A 50 -1.29 -0.97 6.21
N THR A 51 -2.00 -2.06 6.45
CA THR A 51 -3.45 -2.15 6.23
C THR A 51 -4.23 -1.26 7.17
N ILE A 52 -3.86 -1.15 8.45
CA ILE A 52 -4.55 -0.25 9.37
C ILE A 52 -4.23 1.21 9.03
N LEU A 53 -2.98 1.49 8.70
CA LEU A 53 -2.49 2.84 8.40
C LEU A 53 -2.60 3.20 6.91
N TRP A 54 -3.42 2.47 6.14
CA TRP A 54 -3.56 2.65 4.70
C TRP A 54 -3.87 4.09 4.26
N PRO A 55 -4.69 4.91 4.97
CA PRO A 55 -4.97 6.27 4.53
C PRO A 55 -3.74 7.19 4.57
N ILE A 56 -2.73 6.83 5.36
CA ILE A 56 -1.47 7.56 5.46
C ILE A 56 -0.44 6.91 4.52
N ILE A 57 -0.29 5.59 4.58
CA ILE A 57 0.81 4.92 3.87
C ILE A 57 0.61 4.93 2.36
N VAL A 58 -0.62 4.77 1.86
CA VAL A 58 -0.89 4.77 0.41
C VAL A 58 -0.51 6.11 -0.24
N PRO A 59 -0.90 7.29 0.29
CA PRO A 59 -0.43 8.57 -0.23
C PRO A 59 1.09 8.75 -0.19
N PHE A 60 1.74 8.35 0.90
CA PHE A 60 3.19 8.48 1.02
C PHE A 60 3.93 7.58 0.04
N ALA A 61 3.51 6.33 -0.10
CA ALA A 61 4.04 5.39 -1.09
C ALA A 61 3.86 5.93 -2.52
N TYR A 62 2.72 6.54 -2.81
CA TYR A 62 2.48 7.18 -4.10
C TYR A 62 3.43 8.37 -4.37
N LEU A 63 3.67 9.22 -3.37
CA LEU A 63 4.62 10.34 -3.50
C LEU A 63 6.05 9.85 -3.74
N GLU A 64 6.46 8.78 -3.07
CA GLU A 64 7.77 8.17 -3.27
C GLU A 64 7.90 7.56 -4.66
N LEU A 65 6.88 6.82 -5.13
CA LEU A 65 6.81 6.30 -6.48
C LEU A 65 6.88 7.41 -7.53
N LEU A 66 6.18 8.53 -7.31
CA LEU A 66 6.21 9.69 -8.21
C LEU A 66 7.60 10.34 -8.27
N LYS A 67 8.30 10.44 -7.12
CA LYS A 67 9.68 10.94 -7.06
C LYS A 67 10.62 10.02 -7.84
N PHE A 68 10.47 8.70 -7.67
CA PHE A 68 11.26 7.71 -8.39
C PHE A 68 11.04 7.82 -9.90
N HIS A 69 9.78 7.87 -10.35
CA HIS A 69 9.46 7.99 -11.77
C HIS A 69 10.00 9.28 -12.39
N ARG A 70 9.93 10.41 -11.66
CA ARG A 70 10.51 11.68 -12.10
C ARG A 70 12.04 11.60 -12.23
N LYS A 71 12.71 10.94 -11.29
CA LYS A 71 14.17 10.79 -11.32
C LYS A 71 14.61 9.92 -12.51
N TYR A 72 13.94 8.79 -12.69
CA TYR A 72 14.22 7.87 -13.80
C TYR A 72 14.03 8.52 -15.17
N ASN A 73 12.93 9.25 -15.37
CA ASN A 73 12.68 9.94 -16.64
C ASN A 73 13.74 11.02 -16.94
N LYS A 74 14.26 11.70 -15.91
CA LYS A 74 15.37 12.65 -16.08
C LYS A 74 16.68 11.97 -16.47
N GLU A 75 16.98 10.82 -15.87
CA GLU A 75 18.17 10.04 -16.22
C GLU A 75 18.09 9.52 -17.67
N ILE A 76 16.91 9.08 -18.14
CA ILE A 76 16.71 8.70 -19.55
C ILE A 76 16.91 9.89 -20.49
N ASP A 77 16.38 11.06 -20.15
CA ASP A 77 16.51 12.27 -20.98
C ASP A 77 17.99 12.68 -21.13
N LEU A 78 18.75 12.61 -20.03
CA LEU A 78 20.19 12.88 -20.02
C LEU A 78 21.04 11.85 -20.80
N LEU A 79 20.53 10.62 -20.99
CA LEU A 79 21.21 9.59 -21.79
C LEU A 79 20.83 9.67 -23.29
N ARG A 80 19.86 10.51 -23.65
CA ARG A 80 19.37 10.67 -25.02
C ARG A 80 20.03 11.86 -25.75
N ASP A 81 20.54 12.85 -25.00
CA ASP A 81 21.32 13.99 -25.48
C ASP A 81 22.83 13.67 -25.58
#